data_AF-A0A8S3K6D5-F1
#
_entry.id   AF-A0A8S3K6D5-F1
#
_cell.length_a   1.000
_cell.length_b   1.000
_cell.length_c   1.000
_cell.angle_alpha   90.00
_cell.angle_beta   90.00
_cell.angle_gamma   90.00
#
_symmetry.space_group_name_H-M   'P 1'
#
loop_
_entity.id
_entity.type
_entity.pdbx_description
1 polymer ?
#
loop_
_entity_poly.entity_id
_entity_poly.type
_entity_poly.pdbx_seq_one_letter_code
_entity_poly.pdbx_strand_id
1 'polypeptide(L)'
;YGIINAGYFAQRTLRIERMYPSWGHDIDKKTTPFHLNREYHVSFDKEFIGKEALLKQRKVGIQKRFVQFLLENHNLDADPWPWSGEPIYRNGEFCGFVTSSAYGF
;
A
#
# COMPACT_ATOMS: atom_id res chain seq x y z
N TYR A 1 -7.92 18.46 28.84
CA TYR A 1 -7.63 17.33 27.93
C TYR A 1 -6.40 17.52 27.02
N GLY A 2 -5.54 18.54 27.19
CA GLY A 2 -4.21 18.58 26.54
C GLY A 2 -4.20 18.42 25.01
N ILE A 3 -5.25 18.88 24.33
CA ILE A 3 -5.41 18.74 22.87
C ILE A 3 -4.32 19.54 22.16
N ILE A 4 -3.69 18.93 21.16
CA ILE A 4 -2.68 19.55 20.31
C ILE A 4 -3.02 19.34 18.83
N ASN A 5 -2.47 20.21 17.98
CA ASN A 5 -2.62 20.10 16.53
C ASN A 5 -1.73 18.98 15.99
N ALA A 6 -2.24 18.24 14.99
CA ALA A 6 -1.47 17.26 14.23
C ALA A 6 -1.44 17.65 12.75
N GLY A 7 -0.25 17.61 12.16
CA GLY A 7 -0.05 17.97 10.75
C GLY A 7 -0.26 16.80 9.79
N TYR A 8 -0.22 17.11 8.49
CA TYR A 8 -0.36 16.13 7.42
C TYR A 8 0.68 15.00 7.47
N PHE A 9 1.94 15.31 7.78
CA PHE A 9 3.00 14.29 7.87
C PHE A 9 2.76 13.30 9.02
N ALA A 10 2.23 13.77 10.16
CA ALA A 10 1.83 12.88 11.24
C ALA A 10 0.71 11.93 10.78
N GLN A 11 -0.30 12.44 10.08
CA GLN A 11 -1.36 11.61 9.49
C GLN A 11 -0.81 10.59 8.47
N ARG A 12 0.18 10.99 7.66
CA ARG A 12 0.84 10.11 6.69
C ARG A 12 1.55 8.93 7.37
N THR A 13 2.27 9.17 8.46
CA THR A 13 2.86 8.09 9.26
C THR A 13 1.78 7.16 9.82
N LEU A 14 0.77 7.72 10.51
CA LEU A 14 -0.27 6.94 11.17
C LEU A 14 -1.06 6.05 10.18
N ARG A 15 -1.34 6.57 8.97
CA ARG A 15 -2.03 5.75 7.95
C ARG A 15 -1.14 4.61 7.46
N ILE A 16 0.17 4.81 7.35
CA ILE A 16 1.11 3.80 6.87
C ILE A 16 1.26 2.70 7.92
N GLU A 17 1.38 3.05 9.20
CA GLU A 17 1.40 2.08 10.32
C GLU A 17 0.16 1.19 10.34
N ARG A 18 -1.01 1.73 9.97
CA ARG A 18 -2.27 0.98 9.84
C ARG A 18 -2.48 0.34 8.47
N MET A 19 -1.50 0.41 7.58
CA MET A 19 -1.55 -0.09 6.21
C MET A 19 -2.73 0.49 5.41
N TYR A 20 -3.13 1.73 5.68
CA TYR A 20 -4.21 2.43 4.97
C TYR A 20 -3.67 3.06 3.66
N PRO A 21 -4.09 2.51 2.49
CA PRO A 21 -3.62 2.98 1.20
C PRO A 21 -4.24 4.33 0.85
N SER A 22 -3.45 5.18 0.21
CA SER A 22 -3.91 6.45 -0.36
C SER A 22 -4.20 6.31 -1.85
N TRP A 23 -5.36 6.81 -2.30
CA TRP A 23 -5.64 6.95 -3.73
C TRP A 23 -4.64 7.87 -4.41
N GLY A 24 -4.19 7.49 -5.61
CA GLY A 24 -3.17 8.19 -6.38
C GLY A 24 -1.73 7.84 -6.03
N HIS A 25 -1.47 7.35 -4.82
CA HIS A 25 -0.13 6.91 -4.39
C HIS A 25 -0.02 5.38 -4.34
N ASP A 26 -0.84 4.75 -3.50
CA ASP A 26 -0.79 3.30 -3.26
C ASP A 26 -1.77 2.53 -4.15
N ILE A 27 -2.89 3.17 -4.48
CA ILE A 27 -3.96 2.58 -5.28
C ILE A 27 -4.32 3.50 -6.45
N ASP A 28 -4.55 2.87 -7.58
CA ASP A 28 -4.89 3.49 -8.85
C ASP A 28 -5.93 2.64 -9.61
N LYS A 29 -6.25 3.04 -10.84
CA LYS A 29 -7.17 2.29 -11.72
C LYS A 29 -6.70 0.87 -12.09
N LYS A 30 -5.43 0.52 -11.84
CA LYS A 30 -4.86 -0.81 -12.13
C LYS A 30 -4.86 -1.71 -10.88
N THR A 31 -5.16 -1.14 -9.72
CA THR A 31 -5.12 -1.84 -8.44
C THR A 31 -6.52 -2.29 -8.05
N THR A 32 -6.67 -3.59 -7.73
CA THR A 32 -7.96 -4.16 -7.35
C THR A 32 -7.95 -4.54 -5.87
N PRO A 33 -9.13 -4.71 -5.24
CA PRO A 33 -9.23 -5.11 -3.84
C PRO A 33 -8.47 -6.41 -3.51
N PHE A 34 -8.31 -7.32 -4.48
CA PHE A 34 -7.52 -8.53 -4.33
C PHE A 34 -6.03 -8.25 -4.17
N HIS A 35 -5.47 -7.29 -4.93
CA HIS A 35 -4.06 -6.89 -4.76
C HIS A 35 -3.78 -6.37 -3.34
N LEU A 36 -4.78 -5.76 -2.70
CA LEU A 36 -4.69 -5.20 -1.35
C LEU A 36 -4.96 -6.21 -0.22
N ASN A 37 -5.29 -7.47 -0.54
CA ASN A 37 -5.86 -8.44 0.41
C ASN A 37 -7.11 -7.89 1.14
N ARG A 38 -7.92 -7.07 0.47
CA ARG A 38 -9.13 -6.43 1.01
C ARG A 38 -10.40 -6.87 0.31
N GLU A 39 -10.43 -8.12 -0.13
CA GLU A 39 -11.61 -8.69 -0.81
C GLU A 39 -12.87 -8.64 0.07
N TYR A 40 -12.70 -8.70 1.40
CA TYR A 40 -13.78 -8.62 2.38
C TYR A 40 -14.50 -7.25 2.42
N HIS A 41 -13.93 -6.20 1.83
CA HIS A 41 -14.62 -4.91 1.65
C HIS A 41 -15.57 -4.90 0.43
N VAL A 42 -15.57 -5.94 -0.40
CA VAL A 42 -16.41 -6.04 -1.59
C VAL A 42 -17.53 -7.05 -1.34
N SER A 43 -18.77 -6.58 -1.36
CA SER A 43 -19.94 -7.45 -1.38
C SER A 43 -20.21 -7.91 -2.82
N PHE A 44 -20.06 -9.22 -3.07
CA PHE A 44 -20.33 -9.84 -4.37
C PHE A 44 -21.82 -10.18 -4.59
N ASP A 45 -22.65 -10.03 -3.56
CA ASP A 45 -24.08 -10.35 -3.61
C ASP A 45 -24.92 -9.25 -4.28
N LYS A 46 -24.38 -8.03 -4.37
CA LYS A 46 -25.02 -6.89 -5.03
C LYS A 46 -24.53 -6.70 -6.47
N GLU A 47 -25.29 -5.96 -7.27
CA GLU A 47 -24.87 -5.50 -8.60
C GLU A 47 -24.05 -4.21 -8.50
N PHE A 48 -22.90 -4.17 -9.18
CA PHE A 48 -22.02 -3.00 -9.23
C PHE A 48 -21.08 -3.03 -10.44
N ILE A 49 -20.58 -1.84 -10.82
CA ILE A 49 -19.65 -1.68 -11.94
C ILE A 49 -18.35 -2.43 -11.66
N GLY A 50 -17.98 -3.36 -12.55
CA GLY A 50 -16.75 -4.15 -12.43
C GLY A 50 -16.89 -5.49 -11.70
N LYS A 51 -18.10 -5.87 -11.26
CA LYS A 51 -18.36 -7.16 -10.59
C LYS A 51 -17.86 -8.36 -11.39
N GLU A 52 -18.24 -8.46 -12.67
CA GLU A 52 -17.82 -9.57 -13.52
C GLU A 52 -16.29 -9.63 -13.70
N ALA A 53 -15.65 -8.46 -13.82
CA ALA A 53 -14.20 -8.38 -13.96
C ALA A 53 -13.49 -8.87 -12.69
N LEU A 54 -13.99 -8.49 -11.51
CA LEU A 54 -13.47 -8.99 -10.23
C LEU A 54 -13.72 -10.49 -10.04
N LEU A 55 -14.87 -11.02 -10.44
CA LEU A 55 -15.14 -12.47 -10.38
C LEU A 55 -14.21 -13.27 -11.30
N LYS A 56 -13.92 -12.75 -12.50
CA LYS A 56 -12.92 -13.34 -13.40
C LYS A 56 -11.53 -13.30 -12.78
N GLN A 57 -11.12 -12.16 -12.21
CA GLN A 57 -9.84 -12.01 -11.54
C GLN A 57 -9.69 -12.98 -10.36
N ARG A 58 -10.76 -13.18 -9.57
CA ARG A 58 -10.76 -14.11 -8.44
C ARG A 58 -10.43 -15.55 -8.85
N LYS A 59 -10.89 -15.98 -10.03
CA LYS A 59 -10.60 -17.31 -10.59
C LYS A 59 -9.18 -17.44 -11.11
N VAL A 60 -8.65 -16.40 -11.74
CA VAL A 60 -7.29 -16.38 -12.30
C VAL A 60 -6.23 -16.25 -11.20
N GLY A 61 -6.54 -15.55 -10.12
CA GLY A 61 -5.61 -15.20 -9.06
C GLY A 61 -4.88 -13.87 -9.31
N ILE A 62 -4.07 -13.46 -8.33
CA ILE A 62 -3.28 -12.23 -8.39
C ILE A 62 -1.81 -12.53 -8.67
N GLN A 63 -1.18 -11.69 -9.50
CA GLN A 63 0.26 -11.75 -9.78
C GLN A 63 1.07 -10.76 -8.94
N LYS A 64 0.41 -9.76 -8.35
CA LYS A 64 1.02 -8.74 -7.49
C LYS A 64 0.21 -8.59 -6.21
N ARG A 65 0.90 -8.35 -5.10
CA ARG A 65 0.31 -8.07 -3.79
C ARG A 65 0.88 -6.77 -3.24
N PHE A 66 0.03 -5.99 -2.59
CA PHE A 66 0.43 -4.85 -1.79
C PHE A 66 0.91 -5.34 -0.44
N VAL A 67 2.15 -5.02 -0.10
CA VAL A 67 2.85 -5.48 1.09
C VAL A 67 3.50 -4.30 1.78
N GLN A 68 3.68 -4.43 3.09
CA GLN A 68 4.42 -3.48 3.90
C GLN A 68 5.77 -4.07 4.26
N PHE A 69 6.81 -3.26 4.15
CA PHE A 69 8.15 -3.61 4.60
C PHE A 69 8.50 -2.75 5.82
N LEU A 70 9.19 -3.37 6.77
CA LEU A 70 9.91 -2.67 7.82
C LEU A 70 11.39 -2.66 7.42
N LEU A 71 11.99 -1.48 7.28
CA LEU A 71 13.41 -1.37 7.02
C LEU A 71 14.16 -1.54 8.34
N GLU A 72 14.97 -2.59 8.43
CA GLU A 72 15.85 -2.82 9.58
C GLU A 72 17.20 -2.16 9.34
N ASN A 73 17.86 -1.71 10.42
CA ASN A 73 19.21 -1.14 10.39
C ASN A 73 19.39 0.12 9.51
N HIS A 74 18.32 0.87 9.26
CA HIS A 74 18.39 2.14 8.53
C HIS A 74 19.02 3.23 9.40
N ASN A 75 20.12 3.84 8.93
CA ASN A 75 20.76 4.96 9.59
C ASN A 75 20.12 6.28 9.15
N LEU A 76 19.44 6.95 10.09
CA LEU A 76 18.71 8.20 9.84
C LEU A 76 19.59 9.35 9.33
N ASP A 77 20.89 9.35 9.66
CA ASP A 77 21.82 10.43 9.32
C ASP A 77 22.63 10.16 8.05
N ALA A 78 22.77 8.89 7.67
CA ALA A 78 23.67 8.47 6.59
C ALA A 78 22.95 7.87 5.38
N ASP A 79 21.82 7.20 5.59
CA ASP A 79 21.12 6.50 4.52
C ASP A 79 20.05 7.37 3.86
N PRO A 80 19.86 7.25 2.54
CA PRO A 80 18.80 7.96 1.84
C PRO A 80 17.43 7.43 2.28
N TRP A 81 16.55 8.37 2.60
CA TRP A 81 15.18 8.08 2.99
C TRP A 81 14.35 7.62 1.78
N PRO A 82 13.69 6.44 1.85
CA PRO A 82 12.71 6.08 0.84
C PRO A 82 11.53 7.04 0.95
N TRP A 83 10.98 7.45 -0.20
CA TRP A 83 9.81 8.31 -0.27
C TRP A 83 8.68 7.69 -1.11
N SER A 84 9.00 7.36 -2.36
CA SER A 84 8.11 6.76 -3.36
C SER A 84 8.87 6.57 -4.68
N GLY A 85 8.67 5.42 -5.33
CA GLY A 85 9.20 5.10 -6.66
C GLY A 85 10.50 4.31 -6.64
N GLU A 86 11.07 4.05 -5.47
CA GLU A 86 12.29 3.26 -5.32
C GLU A 86 12.04 1.82 -5.78
N PRO A 87 12.94 1.21 -6.57
CA PRO A 87 12.77 -0.14 -7.06
C PRO A 87 13.01 -1.17 -5.94
N ILE A 88 12.17 -2.20 -5.91
CA ILE A 88 12.28 -3.33 -4.99
C ILE A 88 12.83 -4.52 -5.77
N TYR A 89 13.92 -5.10 -5.27
CA TYR A 89 14.52 -6.30 -5.82
C TYR A 89 14.40 -7.47 -4.86
N ARG A 90 14.16 -8.67 -5.39
CA ARG A 90 14.22 -9.94 -4.66
C ARG A 90 15.19 -10.86 -5.38
N ASN A 91 16.25 -11.29 -4.71
CA ASN A 91 17.29 -12.16 -5.29
C ASN A 91 17.89 -11.60 -6.58
N GLY A 92 18.07 -10.27 -6.66
CA GLY A 92 18.59 -9.58 -7.86
C GLY A 92 17.55 -9.32 -8.95
N GLU A 93 16.33 -9.83 -8.83
CA GLU A 93 15.26 -9.61 -9.82
C GLU A 93 14.33 -8.46 -9.41
N PHE A 94 13.98 -7.63 -10.38
CA PHE A 94 13.05 -6.52 -10.16
C PHE A 94 11.63 -7.04 -9.83
N CYS A 95 11.07 -6.57 -8.71
CA CYS A 95 9.82 -7.07 -8.15
C CYS A 95 8.75 -5.98 -7.95
N GLY A 96 9.06 -4.71 -8.17
CA GLY A 96 8.12 -3.61 -8.04
C GLY A 96 8.75 -2.33 -7.55
N PHE A 97 7.91 -1.43 -7.05
CA PHE A 97 8.34 -0.13 -6.54
C PHE A 97 7.68 0.15 -5.19
N VAL A 98 8.37 0.92 -4.35
CA VAL A 98 7.80 1.52 -3.14
C VAL A 98 6.75 2.55 -3.56
N THR A 99 5.57 2.51 -2.97
CA THR A 99 4.49 3.47 -3.26
C THR A 99 4.41 4.59 -2.22
N SER A 100 4.61 4.25 -0.95
CA SER A 100 4.62 5.16 0.18
C SER A 100 5.50 4.58 1.28
N SER A 101 6.28 5.44 1.92
CA SER A 101 7.16 5.11 3.05
C SER A 101 7.18 6.23 4.07
N ALA A 102 7.17 5.92 5.35
CA ALA A 102 7.30 6.90 6.43
C ALA A 102 8.07 6.28 7.60
N TYR A 103 8.61 7.14 8.47
CA TYR A 103 9.07 6.70 9.78
C TYR A 103 7.86 6.28 10.61
N GLY A 104 7.91 5.08 11.20
CA GLY A 104 6.97 4.68 12.25
C GLY A 104 7.50 5.16 13.60
N PHE A 105 6.70 5.94 14.32
CA PHE A 105 7.13 6.58 15.59
C PHE A 105 6.91 5.69 16.81
#